data_AF-X1SPJ2-F1
#
_entry.id   AF-X1SPJ2-F1
#
_cell.length_a   1.000
_cell.length_b   1.000
_cell.length_c   1.000
_cell.angle_alpha   90.00
_cell.angle_beta   90.00
_cell.angle_gamma   90.00
#
_symmetry.space_group_name_H-M   'P 1'
#
loop_
_entity.id
_entity.type
_entity.pdbx_description
1 polymer ?
#
loop_
_entity_poly.entity_id
_entity_poly.type
_entity_poly.pdbx_seq_one_letter_code
_entity_poly.pdbx_strand_id
1 'polypeptide(L)'
;MNADWERGYAAGYSAAHRTDVRDITTERGMAAPTPQKKAPRKVSAYGKRYGREYKRLKAKHPRASFGSLSKKAHAATRKAMK
;
A
#
# COMPACT_ATOMS: atom_id res chain seq x y z
N MET A 1 6.54 13.34 -62.86
CA MET A 1 5.65 14.06 -61.92
C MET A 1 4.35 13.28 -61.87
N ASN A 2 3.94 12.76 -60.71
CA ASN A 2 2.61 12.21 -60.35
C ASN A 2 2.66 11.16 -59.20
N ALA A 3 3.79 11.00 -58.49
CA ALA A 3 3.89 10.03 -57.36
C ALA A 3 3.55 10.61 -55.98
N ASP A 4 3.52 11.94 -55.83
CA ASP A 4 3.27 12.60 -54.54
C ASP A 4 1.78 12.69 -54.17
N TRP A 5 0.88 12.63 -55.16
CA TRP A 5 -0.55 12.79 -54.94
C TRP A 5 -1.21 11.51 -54.38
N GLU A 6 -0.78 10.34 -54.84
CA GLU A 6 -1.26 9.05 -54.32
C GLU A 6 -0.78 8.78 -52.88
N ARG A 7 0.44 9.22 -52.54
CA ARG A 7 1.02 9.05 -51.19
C ARG A 7 0.30 9.90 -50.14
N GLY A 8 -0.10 11.13 -50.50
CA GLY A 8 -0.93 11.98 -49.65
C GLY A 8 -2.35 11.42 -49.46
N TYR A 9 -2.94 10.86 -50.52
CA TYR A 9 -4.26 10.23 -50.46
C TYR A 9 -4.27 8.98 -49.57
N ALA A 10 -3.30 8.07 -49.73
CA ALA A 10 -3.18 6.86 -48.89
C ALA A 10 -2.91 7.18 -47.41
N ALA A 11 -2.08 8.20 -47.13
CA ALA A 11 -1.84 8.66 -45.76
C ALA A 11 -3.11 9.22 -45.12
N GLY A 12 -3.88 10.04 -45.86
CA GLY A 12 -5.17 10.59 -45.41
C GLY A 12 -6.24 9.51 -45.21
N TYR A 13 -6.30 8.52 -46.09
CA TYR A 13 -7.22 7.38 -45.99
C TYR A 13 -6.89 6.50 -44.77
N SER A 14 -5.61 6.19 -44.52
CA SER A 14 -5.18 5.42 -43.34
C SER A 14 -5.38 6.17 -42.01
N ALA A 15 -5.25 7.51 -42.01
CA ALA A 15 -5.48 8.34 -40.83
C ALA A 15 -6.97 8.49 -40.49
N ALA A 16 -7.84 8.50 -41.52
CA ALA A 16 -9.29 8.51 -41.34
C ALA A 16 -9.82 7.14 -40.87
N HIS A 17 -9.23 6.04 -41.34
CA HIS A 17 -9.49 4.68 -40.87
C HIS A 17 -8.65 4.32 -39.64
N ARG A 18 -8.64 5.18 -38.62
CA ARG A 18 -8.04 4.89 -37.29
C ARG A 18 -8.53 3.52 -36.81
N THR A 19 -7.67 2.51 -36.92
CA THR A 19 -7.79 1.22 -36.23
C THR A 19 -7.54 1.36 -34.72
N ASP A 20 -7.28 2.58 -34.24
CA ASP A 20 -7.11 2.94 -32.83
C ASP A 20 -8.44 3.17 -32.10
N VAL A 21 -9.53 2.54 -32.53
CA VAL A 21 -10.65 2.31 -31.62
C VAL A 21 -10.12 1.30 -30.61
N ARG A 22 -9.55 1.81 -29.50
CA ARG A 22 -9.19 0.99 -28.36
C ARG A 22 -10.42 0.20 -27.98
N ASP A 23 -10.35 -1.11 -28.17
CA ASP A 23 -11.40 -2.01 -27.79
C ASP A 23 -11.45 -2.06 -26.25
N ILE A 24 -12.25 -1.15 -25.69
CA ILE A 24 -12.55 -0.99 -24.27
C ILE A 24 -13.06 -2.28 -23.63
N THR A 25 -13.48 -3.27 -24.43
CA THR A 25 -13.90 -4.58 -23.93
C THR A 25 -12.72 -5.47 -23.54
N THR A 26 -11.56 -5.33 -24.19
CA THR A 26 -10.35 -6.12 -23.90
C THR A 26 -9.71 -5.73 -22.56
N GLU A 27 -9.75 -4.44 -22.21
CA GLU A 27 -9.16 -3.97 -20.94
C GLU A 27 -10.05 -4.20 -19.71
N ARG A 28 -11.37 -4.41 -19.90
CA ARG A 28 -12.34 -4.55 -18.81
C ARG A 28 -12.23 -5.88 -18.04
N GLY A 29 -11.50 -6.86 -18.58
CA GLY A 29 -11.22 -8.17 -17.96
C GLY A 29 -9.82 -8.32 -17.35
N MET A 30 -8.94 -7.32 -17.50
CA MET A 30 -7.61 -7.36 -16.91
C MET A 30 -7.71 -7.00 -15.42
N ALA A 31 -7.49 -7.98 -14.55
CA ALA A 31 -7.41 -7.73 -13.11
C ALA A 31 -6.35 -6.65 -12.84
N ALA A 32 -6.79 -5.48 -12.35
CA ALA A 32 -5.88 -4.43 -11.98
C ALA A 32 -4.84 -5.00 -11.00
N PRO A 33 -3.52 -4.74 -11.19
CA PRO A 33 -2.51 -5.27 -10.31
C PRO A 33 -2.81 -4.84 -8.88
N THR A 34 -3.02 -5.81 -7.99
CA THR A 34 -3.32 -5.53 -6.59
C THR A 34 -2.14 -4.74 -6.03
N PRO A 35 -2.35 -3.55 -5.42
CA PRO A 35 -1.25 -2.75 -4.93
C PRO A 35 -0.44 -3.57 -3.92
N GLN A 36 0.85 -3.77 -4.23
CA GLN A 36 1.73 -4.53 -3.35
C GLN A 36 1.80 -3.84 -1.99
N LYS A 37 1.33 -4.54 -0.95
CA LYS A 37 1.35 -4.02 0.42
C LYS A 37 2.81 -3.84 0.85
N LYS A 38 3.17 -2.60 1.21
CA LYS A 38 4.51 -2.28 1.75
C LYS A 38 4.79 -3.12 3.00
N ALA A 39 6.01 -3.62 3.13
CA ALA A 39 6.42 -4.40 4.29
C ALA A 39 6.25 -3.57 5.59
N PRO A 40 5.73 -4.17 6.68
CA PRO A 40 5.58 -3.47 7.94
C PRO A 40 6.94 -3.13 8.53
N ARG A 41 7.06 -1.94 9.14
CA ARG A 41 8.28 -1.52 9.82
C ARG A 41 8.57 -2.43 11.02
N LYS A 42 9.85 -2.75 11.23
CA LYS A 42 10.30 -3.49 12.42
C LYS A 42 10.03 -2.67 13.68
N VAL A 43 9.48 -3.32 14.71
CA VAL A 43 9.24 -2.69 16.01
C VAL A 43 10.57 -2.39 16.71
N SER A 44 10.69 -1.18 17.28
CA SER A 44 11.87 -0.76 18.05
C SER A 44 12.09 -1.62 19.30
N ALA A 45 13.31 -1.58 19.86
CA ALA A 45 13.62 -2.26 21.12
C ALA A 45 12.68 -1.85 22.27
N TYR A 46 12.35 -0.55 22.34
CA TYR A 46 11.38 -0.01 23.30
C TYR A 46 10.00 -0.65 23.13
N GLY A 47 9.46 -0.68 21.91
CA GLY A 47 8.13 -1.25 21.65
C GLY A 47 8.05 -2.74 22.02
N LYS A 48 9.13 -3.50 21.77
CA LYS A 48 9.22 -4.91 22.18
C LYS A 48 9.18 -5.08 23.69
N ARG A 49 9.88 -4.23 24.46
CA ARG A 49 9.89 -4.27 25.93
C ARG A 49 8.55 -3.83 26.51
N TYR A 50 7.99 -2.73 26.02
CA TYR A 50 6.66 -2.26 26.40
C TYR A 50 5.59 -3.34 26.26
N GLY A 51 5.55 -4.05 25.13
CA GLY A 51 4.59 -5.12 24.91
C GLY A 51 4.70 -6.26 25.93
N ARG A 52 5.92 -6.59 26.39
CA ARG A 52 6.13 -7.61 27.43
C ARG A 52 5.64 -7.13 28.79
N GLU A 53 5.99 -5.91 29.19
CA GLU A 53 5.57 -5.33 30.47
C GLU A 53 4.05 -5.13 30.54
N TYR A 54 3.44 -4.66 29.44
CA TYR A 54 2.00 -4.50 29.36
C TYR A 54 1.26 -5.84 29.50
N LYS A 55 1.71 -6.90 28.80
CA LYS A 55 1.14 -8.24 28.95
C LYS A 55 1.23 -8.77 30.38
N ARG A 56 2.39 -8.59 31.04
CA ARG A 56 2.58 -8.95 32.44
C ARG A 56 1.61 -8.21 33.37
N LEU A 57 1.45 -6.91 33.17
CA LEU A 57 0.54 -6.07 33.96
C LEU A 57 -0.93 -6.44 33.72
N LYS A 58 -1.33 -6.72 32.48
CA LYS A 58 -2.70 -7.11 32.14
C LYS A 58 -3.05 -8.48 32.73
N ALA A 59 -2.10 -9.41 32.73
CA ALA A 59 -2.27 -10.72 33.37
C ALA A 59 -2.49 -10.60 34.90
N LYS A 60 -1.73 -9.73 35.57
CA LYS A 60 -1.89 -9.46 37.02
C LYS A 60 -3.17 -8.69 37.35
N HIS A 61 -3.61 -7.82 36.44
CA HIS A 61 -4.72 -6.90 36.69
C HIS A 61 -5.71 -6.92 35.51
N PRO A 62 -6.50 -7.99 35.35
CA PRO A 62 -7.40 -8.15 34.21
C PRO A 62 -8.51 -7.10 34.20
N ARG A 63 -9.01 -6.67 35.37
CA ARG A 63 -10.10 -5.68 35.52
C ARG A 63 -9.64 -4.23 35.42
N ALA A 64 -8.32 -3.98 35.43
CA ALA A 64 -7.80 -2.62 35.35
C ALA A 64 -7.99 -2.04 33.95
N SER A 65 -8.23 -0.73 33.90
CA SER A 65 -8.42 0.03 32.66
C SER A 65 -7.14 0.05 31.83
N PHE A 66 -7.29 0.10 30.50
CA PHE A 66 -6.17 0.18 29.58
C PHE A 66 -5.22 1.34 29.91
N GLY A 67 -5.76 2.53 30.17
CA GLY A 67 -4.98 3.74 30.45
C GLY A 67 -4.11 3.61 31.71
N SER A 68 -4.64 3.02 32.78
CA SER A 68 -3.88 2.81 34.01
C SER A 68 -2.72 1.81 33.82
N LEU A 69 -2.98 0.72 33.08
CA LEU A 69 -1.97 -0.30 32.76
C LEU A 69 -0.90 0.24 31.81
N SER A 70 -1.29 1.03 30.83
CA SER A 70 -0.37 1.66 29.86
C SER A 70 0.61 2.60 30.57
N LYS A 71 0.11 3.48 31.46
CA LYS A 71 0.96 4.36 32.27
C LYS A 71 1.99 3.57 33.09
N LYS A 72 1.55 2.49 33.77
CA LYS A 72 2.44 1.61 34.54
C LYS A 72 3.46 0.88 33.64
N ALA A 73 3.04 0.40 32.47
CA ALA A 73 3.92 -0.28 31.51
C ALA A 73 5.01 0.64 30.95
N HIS A 74 4.68 1.90 30.61
CA HIS A 74 5.67 2.88 30.17
C HIS A 74 6.69 3.22 31.27
N ALA A 75 6.25 3.32 32.53
CA ALA A 75 7.17 3.53 33.66
C ALA A 75 8.10 2.33 33.86
N ALA A 76 7.57 1.10 33.85
CA ALA A 76 8.36 -0.11 33.95
C ALA A 76 9.37 -0.26 32.79
N THR A 77 8.93 0.03 31.56
CA THR A 77 9.78 -0.03 30.36
C THR A 77 10.93 0.98 30.43
N ARG A 78 10.65 2.23 30.85
CA ARG A 78 11.69 3.25 31.03
C ARG A 78 12.70 2.86 32.11
N LYS A 79 12.22 2.29 33.22
CA LYS A 79 13.10 1.79 34.30
C LYS A 79 13.97 0.63 33.86
N ALA A 80 13.46 -0.25 33.00
CA ALA A 80 14.20 -1.42 32.51
C ALA A 80 15.19 -1.11 31.37
N MET A 81 15.11 0.08 30.76
CA MET A 81 15.97 0.52 29.66
C MET A 81 16.93 1.65 30.05
N LYS A 82 16.77 2.19 31.26
CA LYS A 82 17.75 3.08 31.88
C LYS A 82 18.80 2.22 32.58
#